data_AF-A0A1Q4YA26-F1
#
_entry.id   AF-A0A1Q4YA26-F1
#
_cell.length_a   1.000
_cell.length_b   1.000
_cell.length_c   1.000
_cell.angle_alpha   90.00
_cell.angle_beta   90.00
_cell.angle_gamma   90.00
#
_symmetry.space_group_name_H-M   'P 1'
#
loop_
_entity.id
_entity.type
_entity.pdbx_description
1 polymer ?
#
loop_
_entity_poly.entity_id
_entity_poly.type
_entity_poly.pdbx_seq_one_letter_code
_entity_poly.pdbx_strand_id
1 'polypeptide(L)'
;MSDEVREMIRSALADEPASGLEFERVVQDGRKRRARRLGVLTTAAVGVVAVAAVAVSGTFAPSPGPPAAVLSTSPTSVTSSVAPAPGCTAPAMVGGYPEQPRGSATPEELAESARLTEAFAGFALPLPAGVEATPLRLCVIDASWGGDFRLTGDRSVIVYTRPLGGQPPGECLRFIPESQCSIKALPDGSTARITVEQGAGATLAFADVWRTDGTYVRVMETGGTGSRNRVLDDDRLVAIATAPQLKVQWVGRQVPADPSARRAAELDQVLASALPPGLTVERALPSDEAVLRFRIRQGGYRAAANLADAQGRGLTVVTVDVPRDGEPTCRDRLTCRLVELAGGRKASVETTTKEDGVITSRLYRRAADGSWLTVETSNVADIGPAGNRPTRPTPPLSEADLIRIAELPGLHW
;
A
#
# COMPACT_ATOMS: atom_id res chain seq x y z
N MET A 1 -26.09 36.55 8.12
CA MET A 1 -25.58 36.59 6.75
C MET A 1 -26.16 37.83 6.11
N SER A 2 -25.32 38.79 5.74
CA SER A 2 -25.73 40.09 5.19
C SER A 2 -26.30 39.94 3.77
N ASP A 3 -27.27 40.79 3.44
CA ASP A 3 -27.98 40.79 2.15
C ASP A 3 -27.04 40.99 0.94
N GLU A 4 -25.88 41.62 1.14
CA GLU A 4 -24.82 41.76 0.13
C GLU A 4 -24.28 40.44 -0.40
N VAL A 5 -24.06 39.45 0.47
CA VAL A 5 -23.55 38.14 0.05
C VAL A 5 -24.59 37.42 -0.82
N ARG A 6 -25.87 37.65 -0.52
CA ARG A 6 -26.99 37.06 -1.26
C ARG A 6 -27.11 37.68 -2.66
N GLU A 7 -26.85 38.97 -2.78
CA GLU A 7 -26.89 39.71 -4.05
C GLU A 7 -25.70 39.36 -4.95
N MET A 8 -24.50 39.22 -4.37
CA MET A 8 -23.30 38.77 -5.09
C MET A 8 -23.47 37.36 -5.68
N ILE A 9 -24.03 36.43 -4.90
CA ILE A 9 -24.29 35.07 -5.36
C ILE A 9 -25.36 35.06 -6.47
N ARG A 10 -26.40 35.89 -6.35
CA ARG A 10 -27.46 35.98 -7.36
C ARG A 10 -26.93 36.57 -8.67
N SER A 11 -26.05 37.57 -8.59
CA SER A 11 -25.38 38.15 -9.76
C SER A 11 -24.42 37.16 -10.43
N ALA A 12 -23.70 36.34 -9.66
CA ALA A 12 -22.74 35.39 -10.20
C ALA A 12 -23.39 34.20 -10.94
N LEU A 13 -24.65 33.90 -10.61
CA LEU A 13 -25.41 32.77 -11.16
C LEU A 13 -26.43 33.18 -12.24
N ALA A 14 -26.48 34.47 -12.61
CA ALA A 14 -27.48 34.99 -13.55
C ALA A 14 -27.31 34.48 -14.99
N ASP A 15 -26.08 34.10 -15.36
CA ASP A 15 -25.72 33.63 -16.70
C ASP A 15 -25.60 32.10 -16.80
N GLU A 16 -25.88 31.35 -15.72
CA GLU A 16 -25.85 29.89 -15.76
C GLU A 16 -27.14 29.32 -16.38
N PRO A 17 -27.05 28.37 -17.32
CA PRO A 17 -28.22 27.68 -17.85
C PRO A 17 -28.92 26.94 -16.70
N ALA A 18 -30.26 27.05 -16.64
CA ALA A 18 -31.08 26.46 -15.58
C ALA A 18 -30.68 24.99 -15.37
N SER A 19 -29.95 24.73 -14.29
CA SER A 19 -29.58 23.39 -13.92
C SER A 19 -30.87 22.62 -13.67
N GLY A 20 -31.12 21.56 -14.45
CA GLY A 20 -32.31 20.70 -14.32
C GLY A 20 -32.38 19.92 -13.00
N LEU A 21 -31.65 20.37 -11.99
CA LEU A 21 -31.63 19.85 -10.64
C LEU A 21 -32.61 20.67 -9.81
N GLU A 22 -33.81 20.13 -9.62
CA GLU A 22 -34.80 20.69 -8.69
C GLU A 22 -34.23 20.65 -7.26
N PHE A 23 -33.58 21.75 -6.84
CA PHE A 23 -32.90 21.86 -5.56
C PHE A 23 -33.85 21.54 -4.39
N GLU A 24 -35.10 22.00 -4.45
CA GLU A 24 -36.11 21.64 -3.44
C GLU A 24 -36.36 20.14 -3.35
N ARG A 25 -36.28 19.40 -4.47
CA ARG A 25 -36.50 17.95 -4.51
C ARG A 25 -35.35 17.20 -3.86
N VAL A 26 -34.12 17.65 -4.09
CA VAL A 26 -32.91 17.10 -3.43
C VAL A 26 -32.97 17.34 -1.92
N VAL A 27 -33.39 18.54 -1.49
CA VAL A 27 -33.54 18.88 -0.07
C VAL A 27 -34.66 18.09 0.58
N GLN A 28 -35.81 17.91 -0.08
CA GLN A 28 -36.90 17.08 0.41
C GLN A 28 -36.50 15.61 0.53
N ASP A 29 -35.80 15.05 -0.46
CA ASP A 29 -35.31 13.67 -0.41
C ASP A 29 -34.27 13.47 0.71
N GLY A 30 -33.41 14.46 0.94
CA GLY A 30 -32.48 14.48 2.07
C GLY A 30 -33.20 14.44 3.42
N ARG A 31 -34.25 15.26 3.60
CA ARG A 31 -35.07 15.26 4.83
C ARG A 31 -35.82 13.93 5.02
N LYS A 32 -36.38 13.37 3.95
CA LYS A 32 -37.11 12.09 3.98
C LYS A 32 -36.21 10.91 4.38
N ARG A 33 -34.96 10.89 3.91
CA ARG A 33 -33.95 9.88 4.30
C ARG A 33 -33.52 10.03 5.76
N ARG A 34 -33.44 11.25 6.29
CA ARG A 34 -33.08 11.49 7.70
C ARG A 34 -34.17 11.06 8.67
N ALA A 35 -35.44 11.31 8.34
CA ALA A 35 -36.58 10.88 9.14
C ALA A 35 -36.67 9.34 9.26
N ARG A 36 -36.32 8.59 8.21
CA ARG A 36 -36.30 7.12 8.24
C ARG A 36 -35.22 6.54 9.16
N ARG A 37 -34.12 7.26 9.42
CA ARG A 37 -33.03 6.78 10.28
C ARG A 37 -33.31 6.97 11.78
N LEU A 38 -34.17 7.91 12.15
CA LEU A 38 -34.52 8.16 13.55
C LEU A 38 -35.67 7.28 14.06
N GLY A 39 -36.40 6.59 13.17
CA GLY A 39 -37.53 5.72 13.54
C GLY A 39 -37.17 4.30 14.00
N VAL A 40 -35.89 3.92 14.06
CA VAL A 40 -35.46 2.52 14.34
C VAL A 40 -34.89 2.33 15.76
N LEU A 41 -34.83 3.37 16.60
CA LEU A 41 -34.18 3.31 17.92
C LEU A 41 -35.11 3.56 19.11
N THR A 42 -36.37 3.09 19.06
CA THR A 42 -37.26 3.09 20.25
C THR A 42 -38.14 1.84 20.30
N THR A 43 -37.61 0.76 20.86
CA THR A 43 -38.29 -0.40 21.49
C THR A 43 -37.18 -1.45 21.74
N ALA A 44 -36.95 -2.05 22.91
CA ALA A 44 -37.75 -2.21 24.10
C ALA A 44 -36.81 -2.40 25.31
N ALA A 45 -37.23 -1.85 26.46
CA ALA A 45 -36.71 -2.18 27.77
C ALA A 45 -37.87 -2.73 28.62
N VAL A 46 -37.86 -4.03 28.91
CA VAL A 46 -38.51 -4.75 30.02
C VAL A 46 -37.73 -6.08 30.09
N GLY A 47 -37.00 -6.50 31.13
CA GLY A 47 -37.29 -6.48 32.55
C GLY A 47 -37.57 -7.92 33.01
N VAL A 48 -36.77 -8.42 33.95
CA VAL A 48 -37.10 -9.35 35.07
C VAL A 48 -36.08 -10.49 35.32
N VAL A 49 -35.75 -10.55 36.61
CA VAL A 49 -34.86 -11.40 37.41
C VAL A 49 -35.37 -12.84 37.55
N ALA A 50 -34.46 -13.83 37.61
CA ALA A 50 -34.62 -15.01 38.47
C ALA A 50 -33.28 -15.73 38.73
N VAL A 51 -32.95 -15.86 40.02
CA VAL A 51 -31.90 -16.71 40.60
C VAL A 51 -32.48 -18.10 40.85
N ALA A 52 -31.75 -19.17 40.52
CA ALA A 52 -31.80 -20.43 41.27
C ALA A 52 -30.62 -21.35 40.91
N ALA A 53 -29.88 -21.74 41.95
CA ALA A 53 -28.88 -22.80 41.92
C ALA A 53 -29.56 -24.18 41.98
N VAL A 54 -29.01 -25.16 41.27
CA VAL A 54 -29.22 -26.59 41.56
C VAL A 54 -27.88 -27.31 41.42
N ALA A 55 -27.39 -27.80 42.55
CA ALA A 55 -26.33 -28.78 42.65
C ALA A 55 -26.94 -30.18 42.41
N VAL A 56 -26.28 -31.01 41.60
CA VAL A 56 -26.48 -32.47 41.62
C VAL A 56 -25.11 -33.15 41.62
N SER A 57 -24.89 -33.88 42.70
CA SER A 57 -23.79 -34.79 42.97
C SER A 57 -24.03 -36.14 42.30
N GLY A 58 -22.95 -36.84 41.91
CA GLY A 58 -22.97 -38.28 41.60
C GLY A 58 -21.62 -38.75 41.05
N THR A 59 -20.65 -39.10 41.90
CA THR A 59 -20.28 -40.46 42.38
C THR A 59 -19.80 -41.44 41.30
N PHE A 60 -18.55 -41.87 41.51
CA PHE A 60 -17.79 -42.92 40.85
C PHE A 60 -18.46 -44.30 40.90
N ALA A 61 -18.25 -45.09 39.84
CA ALA A 61 -18.09 -46.54 39.93
C ALA A 61 -17.10 -47.02 38.85
N PRO A 62 -16.04 -47.77 39.21
CA PRO A 62 -15.19 -48.49 38.27
C PRO A 62 -15.78 -49.88 38.00
N SER A 63 -15.70 -50.36 36.75
CA SER A 63 -16.05 -51.74 36.42
C SER A 63 -14.85 -52.47 35.77
N PRO A 64 -14.54 -53.72 36.17
CA PRO A 64 -13.33 -54.45 35.80
C PRO A 64 -13.49 -55.40 34.60
N GLY A 65 -12.46 -55.45 33.73
CA GLY A 65 -11.96 -56.59 32.91
C GLY A 65 -12.91 -57.36 31.98
N PRO A 66 -12.43 -58.30 31.11
CA PRO A 66 -11.15 -59.01 31.17
C PRO A 66 -10.47 -59.13 29.75
N PRO A 67 -9.62 -60.14 29.40
CA PRO A 67 -8.27 -59.90 28.91
C PRO A 67 -8.02 -60.21 27.42
N ALA A 68 -6.91 -59.66 26.92
CA ALA A 68 -6.02 -60.13 25.86
C ALA A 68 -6.60 -60.93 24.67
N ALA A 69 -6.54 -60.32 23.48
CA ALA A 69 -6.15 -61.01 22.25
C ALA A 69 -5.18 -60.13 21.46
N VAL A 70 -3.93 -60.57 21.39
CA VAL A 70 -2.87 -59.99 20.57
C VAL A 70 -3.12 -60.45 19.14
N LEU A 71 -3.55 -59.53 18.27
CA LEU A 71 -3.45 -59.73 16.82
C LEU A 71 -2.66 -58.57 16.23
N SER A 72 -1.42 -58.89 15.92
CA SER A 72 -0.49 -58.09 15.15
C SER A 72 -1.02 -57.93 13.72
N THR A 73 -1.76 -56.86 13.46
CA THR A 73 -1.98 -56.37 12.10
C THR A 73 -0.92 -55.33 11.79
N SER A 74 0.04 -55.71 10.95
CA SER A 74 1.04 -54.82 10.37
C SER A 74 0.36 -53.56 9.82
N PRO A 75 0.92 -52.35 10.03
CA PRO A 75 0.42 -51.18 9.32
C PRO A 75 0.66 -51.41 7.84
N THR A 76 -0.41 -51.62 7.07
CA THR A 76 -0.36 -51.48 5.62
C THR A 76 -0.16 -50.00 5.35
N SER A 77 1.11 -49.62 5.15
CA SER A 77 1.47 -48.34 4.56
C SER A 77 0.86 -48.29 3.17
N VAL A 78 -0.35 -47.74 3.06
CA VAL A 78 -0.91 -47.37 1.77
C VAL A 78 -0.13 -46.15 1.34
N THR A 79 0.91 -46.37 0.54
CA THR A 79 1.55 -45.30 -0.24
C THR A 79 0.50 -44.86 -1.27
N SER A 80 -0.40 -43.97 -0.88
CA SER A 80 -1.17 -43.18 -1.84
C SER A 80 -0.17 -42.27 -2.55
N SER A 81 0.43 -42.81 -3.61
CA SER A 81 1.10 -42.04 -4.64
C SER A 81 0.01 -41.28 -5.40
N VAL A 82 -0.55 -40.24 -4.79
CA VAL A 82 -1.24 -39.20 -5.53
C VAL A 82 -0.16 -38.56 -6.38
N ALA A 83 -0.20 -38.81 -7.70
CA ALA A 83 0.69 -38.11 -8.62
C ALA A 83 0.56 -36.61 -8.34
N PRO A 84 1.67 -35.88 -8.11
CA PRO A 84 1.58 -34.44 -7.85
C PRO A 84 0.83 -33.79 -9.01
N ALA A 85 -0.20 -33.02 -8.67
CA ALA A 85 -0.99 -32.34 -9.68
C ALA A 85 -0.04 -31.49 -10.54
N PRO A 86 -0.11 -31.56 -11.88
CA PRO A 86 0.71 -30.70 -12.71
C PRO A 86 0.39 -29.24 -12.38
N GLY A 87 1.43 -28.42 -12.21
CA GLY A 87 1.30 -26.98 -12.01
C GLY A 87 0.49 -26.31 -13.11
N CYS A 88 0.07 -25.07 -12.87
CA CYS A 88 -0.70 -24.30 -13.85
C CYS A 88 -0.01 -22.99 -14.24
N THR A 89 -0.34 -22.50 -15.43
CA THR A 89 -0.02 -21.15 -15.91
C THR A 89 -1.33 -20.36 -15.98
N ALA A 90 -1.37 -19.16 -15.41
CA ALA A 90 -2.54 -18.30 -15.52
C ALA A 90 -2.56 -17.59 -16.89
N PRO A 91 -3.73 -17.37 -17.51
CA PRO A 91 -3.83 -16.45 -18.64
C PRO A 91 -3.51 -15.01 -18.18
N ALA A 92 -2.94 -14.20 -19.05
CA ALA A 92 -2.63 -12.80 -18.75
C ALA A 92 -3.91 -12.06 -18.28
N MET A 93 -3.86 -11.44 -17.10
CA MET A 93 -4.96 -10.63 -16.56
C MET A 93 -4.72 -9.14 -16.80
N VAL A 94 -5.80 -8.41 -17.08
CA VAL A 94 -5.85 -6.94 -17.12
C VAL A 94 -5.67 -6.44 -15.68
N GLY A 95 -4.43 -6.17 -15.29
CA GLY A 95 -4.12 -5.86 -13.88
C GLY A 95 -2.72 -5.32 -13.56
N GLY A 96 -1.96 -4.82 -14.55
CA GLY A 96 -0.85 -3.90 -14.23
C GLY A 96 0.47 -4.01 -15.00
N TYR A 97 0.68 -4.99 -15.89
CA TYR A 97 1.93 -5.08 -16.66
C TYR A 97 1.67 -5.49 -18.13
N PRO A 98 1.22 -4.55 -18.99
CA PRO A 98 0.82 -4.83 -20.38
C PRO A 98 2.00 -5.07 -21.35
N GLU A 99 3.25 -4.99 -20.92
CA GLU A 99 4.43 -5.07 -21.80
C GLU A 99 5.16 -6.42 -21.82
N GLN A 100 4.68 -7.43 -21.07
CA GLN A 100 5.40 -8.70 -20.96
C GLN A 100 4.95 -9.74 -21.99
N PRO A 101 5.88 -10.44 -22.68
CA PRO A 101 5.55 -11.46 -23.66
C PRO A 101 4.86 -12.67 -23.00
N ARG A 102 4.08 -13.41 -23.79
CA ARG A 102 3.38 -14.65 -23.38
C ARG A 102 4.37 -15.61 -22.70
N GLY A 103 4.32 -15.73 -21.37
CA GLY A 103 5.24 -16.60 -20.65
C GLY A 103 4.97 -18.07 -20.98
N SER A 104 6.00 -18.78 -21.45
CA SER A 104 6.10 -20.23 -21.26
C SER A 104 6.64 -20.47 -19.84
N ALA A 105 5.92 -21.22 -19.01
CA ALA A 105 6.41 -21.59 -17.69
C ALA A 105 7.46 -22.70 -17.80
N THR A 106 8.56 -22.60 -17.05
CA THR A 106 9.54 -23.70 -16.97
C THR A 106 8.98 -24.87 -16.14
N PRO A 107 9.49 -26.09 -16.32
CA PRO A 107 9.10 -27.22 -15.47
C PRO A 107 9.23 -26.94 -13.98
N GLU A 108 10.25 -26.18 -13.57
CA GLU A 108 10.49 -25.78 -12.18
C GLU A 108 9.44 -24.78 -11.67
N GLU A 109 9.03 -23.81 -12.49
CA GLU A 109 7.96 -22.86 -12.12
C GLU A 109 6.61 -23.59 -11.94
N LEU A 110 6.33 -24.57 -12.81
CA LEU A 110 5.14 -25.42 -12.70
C LEU A 110 5.20 -26.32 -11.46
N ALA A 111 6.36 -26.91 -11.16
CA ALA A 111 6.54 -27.68 -9.93
C ALA A 111 6.32 -26.80 -8.68
N GLU A 112 6.81 -25.57 -8.69
CA GLU A 112 6.60 -24.62 -7.60
C GLU A 112 5.13 -24.17 -7.48
N SER A 113 4.42 -23.98 -8.60
CA SER A 113 2.97 -23.73 -8.62
C SER A 113 2.18 -24.86 -7.95
N ALA A 114 2.52 -26.11 -8.26
CA ALA A 114 1.90 -27.27 -7.63
C ALA A 114 2.18 -27.32 -6.12
N ARG A 115 3.44 -27.13 -5.72
CA ARG A 115 3.87 -27.12 -4.32
C ARG A 115 3.17 -26.01 -3.52
N LEU A 116 3.11 -24.79 -4.05
CA LEU A 116 2.43 -23.65 -3.41
C LEU A 116 0.93 -23.90 -3.25
N THR A 117 0.29 -24.48 -4.27
CA THR A 117 -1.13 -24.84 -4.22
C THR A 117 -1.40 -25.90 -3.16
N GLU A 118 -0.60 -26.97 -3.11
CA GLU A 118 -0.73 -28.03 -2.10
C GLU A 118 -0.46 -27.50 -0.68
N ALA A 119 0.60 -26.71 -0.52
CA ALA A 119 0.93 -26.11 0.77
C ALA A 119 -0.20 -25.22 1.27
N PHE A 120 -0.78 -24.38 0.40
CA PHE A 120 -1.87 -23.50 0.78
C PHE A 120 -3.18 -24.25 1.05
N ALA A 121 -3.44 -25.38 0.38
CA ALA A 121 -4.61 -26.22 0.67
C ALA A 121 -4.59 -26.76 2.12
N GLY A 122 -3.41 -26.96 2.70
CA GLY A 122 -3.24 -27.33 4.11
C GLY A 122 -3.29 -26.15 5.10
N PHE A 123 -3.41 -24.91 4.63
CA PHE A 123 -3.47 -23.73 5.47
C PHE A 123 -4.90 -23.46 5.96
N ALA A 124 -5.10 -23.47 7.28
CA ALA A 124 -6.35 -23.05 7.88
C ALA A 124 -6.52 -21.53 7.75
N LEU A 125 -7.29 -21.09 6.75
CA LEU A 125 -7.58 -19.68 6.52
C LEU A 125 -8.23 -19.06 7.78
N PRO A 126 -7.80 -17.87 8.22
CA PRO A 126 -8.33 -17.19 9.41
C PRO A 126 -9.70 -16.53 9.12
N LEU A 127 -10.67 -17.31 8.65
CA LEU A 127 -11.99 -16.81 8.25
C LEU A 127 -12.85 -16.45 9.47
N PRO A 128 -13.71 -15.42 9.38
CA PRO A 128 -14.75 -15.18 10.36
C PRO A 128 -15.72 -16.38 10.47
N ALA A 129 -16.41 -16.51 11.60
CA ALA A 129 -17.41 -17.56 11.79
C ALA A 129 -18.52 -17.46 10.73
N GLY A 130 -18.87 -18.60 10.12
CA GLY A 130 -19.89 -18.68 9.07
C GLY A 130 -19.42 -18.24 7.68
N VAL A 131 -18.14 -17.92 7.50
CA VAL A 131 -17.54 -17.64 6.20
C VAL A 131 -16.80 -18.87 5.71
N GLU A 132 -17.12 -19.31 4.51
CA GLU A 132 -16.44 -20.37 3.78
C GLU A 132 -15.60 -19.77 2.64
N ALA A 133 -14.55 -20.49 2.26
CA ALA A 133 -13.69 -20.13 1.13
C ALA A 133 -13.61 -21.31 0.15
N THR A 134 -13.62 -21.00 -1.15
CA THR A 134 -13.22 -21.99 -2.14
C THR A 134 -11.72 -22.29 -2.03
N PRO A 135 -11.24 -23.45 -2.49
CA PRO A 135 -9.80 -23.70 -2.56
C PRO A 135 -9.10 -22.65 -3.44
N LEU A 136 -7.95 -22.15 -2.97
CA LEU A 136 -7.05 -21.30 -3.77
C LEU A 136 -6.16 -22.18 -4.64
N ARG A 137 -6.00 -21.81 -5.91
CA ARG A 137 -5.01 -22.41 -6.82
C ARG A 137 -4.01 -21.34 -7.26
N LEU A 138 -2.73 -21.55 -6.97
CA LEU A 138 -1.67 -20.61 -7.33
C LEU A 138 -1.02 -21.06 -8.64
N CYS A 139 -1.21 -20.27 -9.70
CA CYS A 139 -0.65 -20.50 -11.03
C CYS A 139 0.52 -19.56 -11.31
N VAL A 140 1.46 -20.01 -12.14
CA VAL A 140 2.59 -19.21 -12.60
C VAL A 140 2.09 -18.00 -13.41
N ILE A 141 2.65 -16.83 -13.10
CA ILE A 141 2.44 -15.53 -13.75
C ILE A 141 3.80 -14.82 -13.79
N ASP A 142 4.52 -14.88 -14.91
CA ASP A 142 5.80 -14.18 -15.15
C ASP A 142 6.76 -14.16 -13.92
N ALA A 143 7.46 -15.27 -13.67
CA ALA A 143 8.34 -15.47 -12.51
C ALA A 143 7.68 -15.23 -11.12
N SER A 144 6.35 -15.21 -11.07
CA SER A 144 5.53 -15.05 -9.87
C SER A 144 4.41 -16.09 -9.85
N TRP A 145 3.65 -16.17 -8.75
CA TRP A 145 2.48 -17.03 -8.65
C TRP A 145 1.28 -16.25 -8.14
N GLY A 146 0.11 -16.48 -8.74
CA GLY A 146 -1.11 -15.82 -8.33
C GLY A 146 -2.34 -16.69 -8.52
N GLY A 147 -3.39 -16.34 -7.81
CA GLY A 147 -4.68 -17.00 -7.89
C GLY A 147 -5.71 -16.29 -7.04
N ASP A 148 -6.96 -16.70 -7.17
CA ASP A 148 -8.07 -16.20 -6.38
C ASP A 148 -8.85 -17.33 -5.72
N PHE A 149 -9.50 -17.00 -4.61
CA PHE A 149 -10.55 -17.80 -4.02
C PHE A 149 -11.75 -16.93 -3.69
N ARG A 150 -12.94 -17.52 -3.70
CA ARG A 150 -14.18 -16.85 -3.35
C ARG A 150 -14.49 -17.08 -1.89
N LEU A 151 -14.96 -16.03 -1.23
CA LEU A 151 -15.58 -16.13 0.09
C LEU A 151 -17.10 -16.32 -0.07
N THR A 152 -17.79 -16.75 0.98
CA THR A 152 -19.26 -16.79 1.01
C THR A 152 -19.86 -15.48 0.48
N GLY A 153 -20.66 -15.57 -0.59
CA GLY A 153 -21.19 -14.43 -1.34
C GLY A 153 -20.48 -14.23 -2.70
N ASP A 154 -20.38 -12.96 -3.13
CA ASP A 154 -19.80 -12.54 -4.42
C ASP A 154 -18.40 -11.91 -4.27
N ARG A 155 -17.72 -12.18 -3.15
CA ARG A 155 -16.42 -11.60 -2.80
C ARG A 155 -15.28 -12.50 -3.24
N SER A 156 -14.20 -11.90 -3.74
CA SER A 156 -12.99 -12.61 -4.11
C SER A 156 -11.79 -12.10 -3.31
N VAL A 157 -10.93 -13.03 -2.94
CA VAL A 157 -9.60 -12.75 -2.38
C VAL A 157 -8.58 -13.20 -3.39
N ILE A 158 -7.71 -12.28 -3.81
CA ILE A 158 -6.63 -12.53 -4.76
C ILE A 158 -5.34 -12.59 -3.97
N VAL A 159 -4.58 -13.67 -4.15
CA VAL A 159 -3.26 -13.87 -3.56
C VAL A 159 -2.22 -13.84 -4.66
N TYR A 160 -1.17 -13.07 -4.47
CA TYR A 160 -0.03 -12.96 -5.36
C TYR A 160 1.25 -13.11 -4.55
N THR A 161 2.15 -13.99 -4.98
CA THR A 161 3.44 -14.25 -4.33
C THR A 161 4.57 -14.22 -5.37
N ARG A 162 5.74 -13.71 -4.99
CA ARG A 162 6.94 -13.71 -5.84
C ARG A 162 8.22 -13.77 -4.99
N PRO A 163 9.33 -14.27 -5.53
CA PRO A 163 10.63 -14.11 -4.90
C PRO A 163 11.03 -12.62 -4.99
N LEU A 164 11.61 -12.03 -3.93
CA LEU A 164 11.92 -10.60 -3.90
C LEU A 164 12.90 -10.24 -5.02
N GLY A 165 12.48 -9.32 -5.87
CA GLY A 165 13.37 -8.44 -6.65
C GLY A 165 13.30 -6.97 -6.22
N GLY A 166 12.41 -6.58 -5.28
CA GLY A 166 12.05 -5.18 -5.00
C GLY A 166 12.19 -4.77 -3.53
N GLN A 167 12.45 -3.48 -3.30
CA GLN A 167 12.56 -2.92 -1.95
C GLN A 167 11.19 -2.85 -1.23
N PRO A 168 11.14 -3.00 0.11
CA PRO A 168 9.96 -2.65 0.88
C PRO A 168 9.62 -1.16 0.67
N PRO A 169 8.33 -0.79 0.63
CA PRO A 169 7.92 0.58 0.38
C PRO A 169 8.35 1.43 1.56
N GLY A 170 8.86 2.63 1.27
CA GLY A 170 9.20 3.58 2.32
C GLY A 170 7.96 4.16 3.01
N GLU A 171 6.87 4.39 2.27
CA GLU A 171 5.75 5.21 2.77
C GLU A 171 4.37 4.82 2.26
N CYS A 172 3.37 5.18 3.08
CA CYS A 172 1.96 5.19 2.73
C CYS A 172 1.60 6.49 2.00
N LEU A 173 1.24 6.40 0.73
CA LEU A 173 0.74 7.55 -0.02
C LEU A 173 -0.79 7.47 -0.13
N ARG A 174 -1.47 8.50 0.41
CA ARG A 174 -2.91 8.70 0.16
C ARG A 174 -3.08 9.27 -1.25
N PHE A 175 -3.42 8.43 -2.22
CA PHE A 175 -3.77 8.88 -3.58
C PHE A 175 -5.18 9.44 -3.66
N ILE A 176 -6.07 8.93 -2.82
CA ILE A 176 -7.44 9.41 -2.65
C ILE A 176 -7.56 9.85 -1.20
N PRO A 177 -8.18 11.01 -0.90
CA PRO A 177 -8.35 11.47 0.49
C PRO A 177 -9.00 10.41 1.41
N GLU A 178 -9.77 9.51 0.81
CA GLU A 178 -10.51 8.43 1.46
C GLU A 178 -9.70 7.14 1.62
N SER A 179 -8.55 7.02 0.94
CA SER A 179 -7.68 5.85 1.07
C SER A 179 -7.01 5.86 2.44
N GLN A 180 -7.17 4.76 3.17
CA GLN A 180 -6.44 4.51 4.40
C GLN A 180 -5.18 3.70 4.05
N CYS A 181 -4.05 4.05 4.65
CA CYS A 181 -2.84 3.28 4.49
C CYS A 181 -2.07 3.27 5.82
N SER A 182 -1.58 2.09 6.20
CA SER A 182 -0.71 1.91 7.35
C SER A 182 0.46 0.99 7.01
N ILE A 183 1.65 1.28 7.52
CA ILE A 183 2.80 0.40 7.47
C ILE A 183 3.09 -0.08 8.90
N LYS A 184 3.33 -1.37 9.10
CA LYS A 184 3.74 -1.95 10.37
C LYS A 184 4.89 -2.94 10.19
N ALA A 185 5.84 -2.90 11.12
CA ALA A 185 6.80 -3.98 11.29
C ALA A 185 6.11 -5.16 12.00
N LEU A 186 6.38 -6.37 11.55
CA LEU A 186 5.84 -7.61 12.09
C LEU A 186 6.84 -8.27 13.06
N PRO A 187 6.38 -9.15 13.97
CA PRO A 187 7.26 -9.78 14.97
C PRO A 187 8.42 -10.60 14.38
N ASP A 188 8.29 -11.09 13.16
CA ASP A 188 9.28 -11.87 12.43
C ASP A 188 10.29 -11.00 11.66
N GLY A 189 10.23 -9.67 11.82
CA GLY A 189 11.04 -8.69 11.11
C GLY A 189 10.50 -8.33 9.71
N SER A 190 9.40 -8.94 9.26
CA SER A 190 8.76 -8.61 8.00
C SER A 190 8.12 -7.22 8.06
N THR A 191 7.91 -6.60 6.91
CA THR A 191 7.18 -5.32 6.82
C THR A 191 5.84 -5.55 6.12
N ALA A 192 4.74 -5.12 6.74
CA ALA A 192 3.41 -5.16 6.14
C ALA A 192 2.92 -3.74 5.83
N ARG A 193 2.43 -3.53 4.61
CA ARG A 193 1.66 -2.35 4.22
C ARG A 193 0.22 -2.77 3.99
N ILE A 194 -0.70 -2.08 4.64
CA ILE A 194 -2.13 -2.24 4.47
C ILE A 194 -2.66 -1.00 3.77
N THR A 195 -3.39 -1.19 2.68
CA THR A 195 -4.06 -0.13 1.94
C THR A 195 -5.55 -0.46 1.83
N VAL A 196 -6.42 0.49 2.15
CA VAL A 196 -7.87 0.36 2.00
C VAL A 196 -8.36 1.50 1.12
N GLU A 197 -8.88 1.16 -0.05
CA GLU A 197 -9.41 2.10 -1.03
C GLU A 197 -10.94 2.02 -1.03
N GLN A 198 -11.59 3.16 -0.78
CA GLN A 198 -13.04 3.26 -0.87
C GLN A 198 -13.43 3.66 -2.29
N GLY A 199 -13.74 2.67 -3.13
CA GLY A 199 -14.27 2.92 -4.47
C GLY A 199 -15.76 3.26 -4.46
N ALA A 200 -16.23 3.85 -5.57
CA ALA A 200 -17.65 4.17 -5.76
C ALA A 200 -18.54 2.91 -5.69
N GLY A 201 -18.05 1.77 -6.17
CA GLY A 201 -18.79 0.50 -6.23
C GLY A 201 -18.31 -0.58 -5.24
N ALA A 202 -17.08 -0.53 -4.73
CA ALA A 202 -16.56 -1.54 -3.82
C ALA A 202 -15.42 -0.97 -2.95
N THR A 203 -15.23 -1.55 -1.77
CA THR A 203 -14.01 -1.33 -0.98
C THR A 203 -12.97 -2.36 -1.39
N LEU A 204 -11.76 -1.91 -1.72
CA LEU A 204 -10.61 -2.76 -1.96
C LEU A 204 -9.68 -2.68 -0.76
N ALA A 205 -9.24 -3.82 -0.25
CA ALA A 205 -8.27 -3.88 0.84
C ALA A 205 -7.08 -4.74 0.42
N PHE A 206 -5.88 -4.23 0.64
CA PHE A 206 -4.62 -4.86 0.26
C PHE A 206 -3.77 -5.04 1.51
N ALA A 207 -3.17 -6.22 1.67
CA ALA A 207 -2.02 -6.45 2.54
C ALA A 207 -0.83 -6.85 1.67
N ASP A 208 0.15 -5.97 1.58
CA ASP A 208 1.44 -6.21 0.94
C ASP A 208 2.46 -6.54 2.03
N VAL A 209 3.10 -7.70 1.98
CA VAL A 209 4.07 -8.17 2.98
C VAL A 209 5.41 -8.48 2.33
N TRP A 210 6.47 -7.81 2.79
CA TRP A 210 7.86 -8.08 2.46
C TRP A 210 8.45 -8.92 3.58
N ARG A 211 8.66 -10.21 3.31
CA ARG A 211 9.11 -11.19 4.30
C ARG A 211 10.63 -11.19 4.46
N THR A 212 11.10 -11.53 5.66
CA THR A 212 12.54 -11.68 5.94
C THR A 212 13.19 -12.83 5.19
N ASP A 213 12.40 -13.82 4.75
CA ASP A 213 12.88 -14.90 3.88
C ASP A 213 13.03 -14.51 2.40
N GLY A 214 12.79 -13.23 2.07
CA GLY A 214 12.87 -12.73 0.70
C GLY A 214 11.64 -13.04 -0.14
N THR A 215 10.51 -13.45 0.44
CA THR A 215 9.24 -13.58 -0.31
C THR A 215 8.43 -12.30 -0.22
N TYR A 216 7.86 -11.85 -1.33
CA TYR A 216 6.82 -10.81 -1.33
C TYR A 216 5.46 -11.45 -1.53
N VAL A 217 4.49 -11.09 -0.69
CA VAL A 217 3.12 -11.56 -0.80
C VAL A 217 2.16 -10.37 -0.78
N ARG A 218 1.25 -10.32 -1.75
CA ARG A 218 0.11 -9.41 -1.79
C ARG A 218 -1.18 -10.21 -1.64
N VAL A 219 -2.02 -9.82 -0.71
CA VAL A 219 -3.39 -10.32 -0.56
C VAL A 219 -4.34 -9.17 -0.77
N MET A 220 -5.29 -9.31 -1.69
CA MET A 220 -6.31 -8.31 -1.98
C MET A 220 -7.69 -8.90 -1.76
N GLU A 221 -8.54 -8.25 -0.96
CA GLU A 221 -9.96 -8.56 -0.88
C GLU A 221 -10.76 -7.56 -1.73
N THR A 222 -11.67 -8.08 -2.56
CA THR A 222 -12.72 -7.30 -3.20
C THR A 222 -13.97 -7.32 -2.32
N GLY A 223 -14.50 -6.16 -1.94
CA GLY A 223 -15.68 -6.05 -1.06
C GLY A 223 -16.99 -6.63 -1.63
N GLY A 224 -16.96 -7.25 -2.81
CA GLY A 224 -18.14 -7.67 -3.60
C GLY A 224 -18.62 -6.54 -4.51
N THR A 225 -19.36 -6.88 -5.56
CA THR A 225 -19.86 -5.88 -6.51
C THR A 225 -20.96 -5.05 -5.84
N GLY A 226 -20.77 -3.74 -5.70
CA GLY A 226 -21.74 -2.87 -5.04
C GLY A 226 -21.68 -2.89 -3.50
N SER A 227 -20.68 -3.57 -2.90
CA SER A 227 -20.56 -3.71 -1.46
C SER A 227 -19.27 -3.06 -0.93
N ARG A 228 -19.44 -2.26 0.14
CA ARG A 228 -18.35 -1.68 0.93
C ARG A 228 -17.98 -2.53 2.15
N ASN A 229 -18.70 -3.62 2.37
CA ASN A 229 -18.47 -4.49 3.53
C ASN A 229 -17.33 -5.45 3.22
N ARG A 230 -16.25 -5.30 3.99
CA ARG A 230 -15.13 -6.24 4.06
C ARG A 230 -15.49 -7.42 4.96
N VAL A 231 -15.03 -8.60 4.60
CA VAL A 231 -15.09 -9.83 5.39
C VAL A 231 -13.78 -10.06 6.13
N LEU A 232 -12.65 -9.73 5.50
CA LEU A 232 -11.34 -9.83 6.13
C LEU A 232 -10.93 -8.46 6.66
N ASP A 233 -10.69 -8.40 7.97
CA ASP A 233 -10.00 -7.27 8.58
C ASP A 233 -8.50 -7.28 8.20
N ASP A 234 -7.80 -6.22 8.58
CA ASP A 234 -6.41 -6.00 8.23
C ASP A 234 -5.49 -7.11 8.79
N ASP A 235 -5.79 -7.62 9.99
CA ASP A 235 -5.00 -8.66 10.62
C ASP A 235 -5.19 -10.02 9.93
N ARG A 236 -6.39 -10.33 9.45
CA ARG A 236 -6.65 -11.53 8.64
C ARG A 236 -5.96 -11.47 7.28
N LEU A 237 -5.97 -10.31 6.61
CA LEU A 237 -5.25 -10.13 5.35
C LEU A 237 -3.74 -10.32 5.55
N VAL A 238 -3.17 -9.71 6.59
CA VAL A 238 -1.76 -9.88 6.96
C VAL A 238 -1.46 -11.33 7.32
N ALA A 239 -2.32 -12.00 8.09
CA ALA A 239 -2.13 -13.40 8.47
C ALA A 239 -2.06 -14.33 7.25
N ILE A 240 -2.91 -14.12 6.24
CA ILE A 240 -2.83 -14.84 4.95
C ILE A 240 -1.51 -14.51 4.26
N ALA A 241 -1.13 -13.23 4.17
CA ALA A 241 0.09 -12.80 3.49
C ALA A 241 1.38 -13.32 4.17
N THR A 242 1.36 -13.51 5.49
CA THR A 242 2.46 -14.06 6.28
C THR A 242 2.45 -15.59 6.39
N ALA A 243 1.49 -16.28 5.77
CA ALA A 243 1.38 -17.73 5.87
C ALA A 243 2.69 -18.40 5.41
N PRO A 244 3.37 -19.21 6.25
CA PRO A 244 4.66 -19.81 5.90
C PRO A 244 4.59 -20.67 4.62
N GLN A 245 3.42 -21.22 4.31
CA GLN A 245 3.10 -22.00 3.12
C GLN A 245 3.32 -21.22 1.81
N LEU A 246 3.18 -19.89 1.84
CA LEU A 246 3.37 -19.01 0.69
C LEU A 246 4.84 -18.67 0.40
N LYS A 247 5.79 -19.17 1.20
CA LYS A 247 7.22 -19.02 0.94
C LYS A 247 7.55 -19.59 -0.43
N VAL A 248 8.16 -18.80 -1.29
CA VAL A 248 8.69 -19.29 -2.57
C VAL A 248 10.00 -20.02 -2.29
N GLN A 249 10.09 -21.29 -2.69
CA GLN A 249 11.28 -22.13 -2.57
C GLN A 249 12.12 -22.14 -3.85
N TRP A 250 11.52 -21.72 -4.96
CA TRP A 250 12.21 -21.61 -6.22
C TRP A 250 13.29 -20.52 -6.17
N VAL A 251 14.54 -20.93 -6.43
CA VAL A 251 15.73 -20.07 -6.51
C VAL A 251 16.29 -20.05 -7.95
N GLY A 252 15.48 -20.45 -8.93
CA GLY A 252 15.89 -20.63 -10.32
C GLY A 252 16.23 -19.29 -10.99
N ARG A 253 17.50 -19.14 -11.38
CA ARG A 253 18.16 -17.85 -11.69
C ARG A 253 18.10 -16.88 -10.50
N GLN A 254 19.22 -16.23 -10.19
CA GLN A 254 19.13 -14.91 -9.57
C GLN A 254 18.15 -14.12 -10.44
N VAL A 255 16.93 -13.90 -9.94
CA VAL A 255 16.05 -12.88 -10.49
C VAL A 255 16.88 -11.62 -10.32
N PRO A 256 17.42 -11.04 -11.40
CA PRO A 256 18.18 -9.81 -11.27
C PRO A 256 17.29 -8.85 -10.48
N ALA A 257 17.86 -8.03 -9.58
CA ALA A 257 17.08 -7.01 -8.90
C ALA A 257 16.12 -6.39 -9.92
N ASP A 258 14.83 -6.33 -9.56
CA ASP A 258 13.77 -5.75 -10.39
C ASP A 258 14.38 -4.53 -11.08
N PRO A 259 14.26 -4.35 -12.40
CA PRO A 259 14.89 -3.22 -13.09
C PRO A 259 14.71 -1.90 -12.32
N SER A 260 13.56 -1.73 -11.66
CA SER A 260 13.24 -0.62 -10.76
C SER A 260 14.10 -0.59 -9.48
N ALA A 261 14.35 -1.73 -8.84
CA ALA A 261 15.21 -1.81 -7.66
C ALA A 261 16.68 -1.58 -7.98
N ARG A 262 17.15 -2.09 -9.13
CA ARG A 262 18.50 -1.79 -9.63
C ARG A 262 18.63 -0.30 -9.90
N ARG A 263 17.66 0.27 -10.60
CA ARG A 263 17.63 1.69 -10.90
C ARG A 263 17.62 2.55 -9.64
N ALA A 264 16.80 2.20 -8.65
CA ALA A 264 16.80 2.87 -7.35
C ALA A 264 18.20 2.85 -6.70
N ALA A 265 18.91 1.72 -6.72
CA ALA A 265 20.27 1.62 -6.19
C ALA A 265 21.30 2.44 -7.00
N GLU A 266 21.14 2.57 -8.32
CA GLU A 266 21.95 3.47 -9.14
C GLU A 266 21.70 4.93 -8.76
N LEU A 267 20.43 5.32 -8.57
CA LEU A 267 20.05 6.67 -8.16
C LEU A 267 20.58 7.01 -6.75
N ASP A 268 20.66 6.03 -5.83
CA ASP A 268 21.28 6.19 -4.52
C ASP A 268 22.73 6.67 -4.63
N GLN A 269 23.50 6.05 -5.53
CA GLN A 269 24.91 6.39 -5.75
C GLN A 269 25.06 7.80 -6.31
N VAL A 270 24.16 8.20 -7.22
CA VAL A 270 24.13 9.55 -7.79
C VAL A 270 23.90 10.59 -6.69
N LEU A 271 22.88 10.38 -5.85
CA LEU A 271 22.45 11.36 -4.85
C LEU A 271 23.39 11.46 -3.64
N ALA A 272 24.05 10.38 -3.24
CA ALA A 272 25.00 10.36 -2.13
C ALA A 272 26.15 11.37 -2.28
N SER A 273 26.52 11.72 -3.52
CA SER A 273 27.60 12.66 -3.83
C SER A 273 27.22 14.14 -3.77
N ALA A 274 25.94 14.46 -3.62
CA ALA A 274 25.41 15.80 -3.89
C ALA A 274 25.10 16.65 -2.65
N LEU A 275 25.17 16.05 -1.47
CA LEU A 275 24.86 16.73 -0.23
C LEU A 275 25.95 17.75 0.13
N PRO A 276 25.58 18.98 0.53
CA PRO A 276 26.53 19.97 1.02
C PRO A 276 27.35 19.44 2.20
N PRO A 277 28.63 19.84 2.34
CA PRO A 277 29.43 19.50 3.51
C PRO A 277 28.79 20.06 4.78
N GLY A 278 28.86 19.31 5.88
CA GLY A 278 28.34 19.71 7.19
C GLY A 278 26.89 19.28 7.48
N LEU A 279 26.18 18.73 6.50
CA LEU A 279 24.87 18.11 6.71
C LEU A 279 25.03 16.62 7.02
N THR A 280 24.33 16.16 8.06
CA THR A 280 24.21 14.74 8.42
C THR A 280 22.85 14.21 7.99
N VAL A 281 22.82 13.01 7.41
CA VAL A 281 21.57 12.34 7.02
C VAL A 281 21.01 11.58 8.21
N GLU A 282 19.83 11.98 8.67
CA GLU A 282 19.03 11.32 9.68
C GLU A 282 17.80 10.63 9.07
N ARG A 283 17.20 9.71 9.84
CA ARG A 283 15.95 9.03 9.45
C ARG A 283 14.82 10.05 9.36
N ALA A 284 14.08 10.04 8.25
CA ALA A 284 12.83 10.78 8.13
C ALA A 284 11.70 10.08 8.92
N LEU A 285 11.63 8.75 8.85
CA LEU A 285 10.61 7.94 9.52
C LEU A 285 11.23 6.80 10.35
N PRO A 286 10.55 6.33 11.40
CA PRO A 286 11.03 5.22 12.23
C PRO A 286 11.29 3.92 11.47
N SER A 287 10.55 3.70 10.37
CA SER A 287 10.67 2.52 9.50
C SER A 287 11.80 2.62 8.47
N ASP A 288 12.42 3.79 8.32
CA ASP A 288 13.52 3.98 7.37
C ASP A 288 14.87 3.67 8.03
N GLU A 289 15.70 2.90 7.33
CA GLU A 289 17.15 2.93 7.58
C GLU A 289 17.66 4.35 7.29
N ALA A 290 18.59 4.89 8.09
CA ALA A 290 19.05 6.29 8.09
C ALA A 290 19.80 6.70 6.81
N VAL A 291 19.16 6.70 5.65
CA VAL A 291 19.83 6.94 4.38
C VAL A 291 18.88 7.61 3.40
N LEU A 292 19.37 8.65 2.74
CA LEU A 292 18.73 9.27 1.57
C LEU A 292 18.79 8.28 0.40
N ARG A 293 17.92 7.28 0.43
CA ARG A 293 17.82 6.20 -0.57
C ARG A 293 16.52 6.30 -1.33
N PHE A 294 16.60 6.18 -2.65
CA PHE A 294 15.49 5.99 -3.53
C PHE A 294 14.77 4.69 -3.23
N ARG A 295 13.48 4.83 -3.00
CA ARG A 295 12.52 3.75 -2.95
C ARG A 295 11.69 3.80 -4.22
N ILE A 296 11.30 2.63 -4.72
CA ILE A 296 10.36 2.53 -5.84
C ILE A 296 9.01 3.09 -5.38
N ARG A 297 8.42 3.95 -6.22
CA ARG A 297 7.10 4.54 -6.05
C ARG A 297 6.26 4.21 -7.29
N GLN A 298 4.94 4.20 -7.17
CA GLN A 298 4.09 4.18 -8.37
C GLN A 298 4.40 5.40 -9.24
N GLY A 299 4.84 5.14 -10.47
CA GLY A 299 5.19 6.18 -11.44
C GLY A 299 6.50 6.91 -11.14
N GLY A 300 7.40 6.36 -10.32
CA GLY A 300 8.66 7.03 -10.03
C GLY A 300 9.57 6.35 -9.01
N TYR A 301 10.59 7.09 -8.58
CA TYR A 301 11.45 6.80 -7.44
C TYR A 301 11.40 7.97 -6.49
N ARG A 302 11.47 7.73 -5.18
CA ARG A 302 11.52 8.80 -4.17
C ARG A 302 12.54 8.49 -3.10
N ALA A 303 13.42 9.44 -2.83
CA ALA A 303 14.31 9.45 -1.67
C ALA A 303 13.84 10.56 -0.72
N ALA A 304 13.77 10.27 0.57
CA ALA A 304 13.47 11.26 1.60
C ALA A 304 14.35 11.04 2.82
N ALA A 305 14.82 12.11 3.43
CA ALA A 305 15.60 12.04 4.66
C ALA A 305 15.48 13.33 5.45
N ASN A 306 15.76 13.25 6.75
CA ASN A 306 16.06 14.42 7.54
C ASN A 306 17.52 14.79 7.34
N LEU A 307 17.79 16.07 7.15
CA LEU A 307 19.13 16.62 7.15
C LEU A 307 19.33 17.43 8.42
N ALA A 308 20.43 17.20 9.11
CA ALA A 308 20.76 17.82 10.38
C ALA A 308 22.10 18.56 10.31
N ASP A 309 22.17 19.72 10.96
CA ASP A 309 23.38 20.50 11.18
C ASP A 309 23.31 21.23 12.53
N ALA A 310 24.24 22.15 12.78
CA ALA A 310 24.26 22.97 14.00
C ALA A 310 23.05 23.91 14.14
N GLN A 311 22.30 24.18 13.07
CA GLN A 311 21.12 25.06 13.08
C GLN A 311 19.82 24.28 13.35
N GLY A 312 19.86 22.95 13.30
CA GLY A 312 18.73 22.08 13.60
C GLY A 312 18.52 21.05 12.51
N ARG A 313 17.26 20.66 12.31
CA ARG A 313 16.89 19.58 11.38
C ARG A 313 15.87 20.08 10.36
N GLY A 314 15.88 19.50 9.16
CA GLY A 314 14.89 19.77 8.13
C GLY A 314 14.76 18.62 7.13
N LEU A 315 13.65 18.55 6.43
CA LEU A 315 13.36 17.51 5.46
C LEU A 315 14.01 17.81 4.10
N THR A 316 14.50 16.78 3.43
CA THR A 316 14.75 16.77 2.00
C THR A 316 14.00 15.63 1.33
N VAL A 317 13.48 15.88 0.13
CA VAL A 317 12.79 14.90 -0.71
C VAL A 317 13.26 15.06 -2.14
N VAL A 318 13.67 13.95 -2.76
CA VAL A 318 14.02 13.88 -4.18
C VAL A 318 13.11 12.87 -4.85
N THR A 319 12.38 13.27 -5.88
CA THR A 319 11.45 12.40 -6.62
C THR A 319 11.79 12.41 -8.09
N VAL A 320 11.93 11.23 -8.69
CA VAL A 320 12.12 11.00 -10.12
C VAL A 320 10.87 10.30 -10.64
N ASP A 321 9.97 11.03 -11.29
CA ASP A 321 8.75 10.48 -11.88
C ASP A 321 8.98 10.01 -13.33
N VAL A 322 8.12 9.11 -13.81
CA VAL A 322 8.12 8.60 -15.19
C VAL A 322 8.09 9.71 -16.24
N PRO A 323 8.62 9.45 -17.46
CA PRO A 323 8.56 10.40 -18.55
C PRO A 323 7.14 10.87 -18.87
N ARG A 324 6.96 12.19 -19.00
CA ARG A 324 5.71 12.80 -19.49
C ARG A 324 6.01 14.15 -20.16
N ASP A 325 5.10 14.57 -21.02
CA ASP A 325 5.23 15.82 -21.75
C ASP A 325 5.02 17.07 -20.88
N GLY A 326 5.47 18.20 -21.42
CA GLY A 326 5.38 19.51 -20.81
C GLY A 326 6.74 20.10 -20.48
N GLU A 327 6.74 21.41 -20.24
CA GLU A 327 7.90 22.16 -19.76
C GLU A 327 7.66 22.59 -18.31
N PRO A 328 8.72 22.74 -17.49
CA PRO A 328 8.60 23.39 -16.19
C PRO A 328 8.01 24.79 -16.37
N THR A 329 6.86 25.03 -15.74
CA THR A 329 6.15 26.31 -15.79
C THR A 329 5.78 26.74 -14.38
N CYS A 330 5.75 28.06 -14.15
CA CYS A 330 5.24 28.62 -12.91
C CYS A 330 3.73 28.81 -12.90
N ARG A 331 3.10 28.82 -14.09
CA ARG A 331 1.69 29.18 -14.26
C ARG A 331 1.40 30.48 -13.48
N ASP A 332 0.34 30.50 -12.68
CA ASP A 332 -0.09 31.67 -11.91
C ASP A 332 0.45 31.71 -10.47
N ARG A 333 1.51 30.94 -10.16
CA ARG A 333 2.08 30.89 -8.79
C ARG A 333 3.03 32.07 -8.56
N LEU A 334 2.60 33.01 -7.72
CA LEU A 334 3.36 34.24 -7.39
C LEU A 334 4.75 33.97 -6.80
N THR A 335 4.93 32.86 -6.08
CA THR A 335 6.20 32.48 -5.43
C THR A 335 7.10 31.61 -6.30
N CYS A 336 6.70 31.37 -7.55
CA CYS A 336 7.45 30.55 -8.49
C CYS A 336 8.22 31.43 -9.49
N ARG A 337 9.45 31.03 -9.79
CA ARG A 337 10.25 31.60 -10.88
C ARG A 337 10.91 30.52 -11.72
N LEU A 338 11.13 30.83 -12.99
CA LEU A 338 11.94 29.98 -13.86
C LEU A 338 13.42 30.28 -13.64
N VAL A 339 14.22 29.22 -13.62
CA VAL A 339 15.69 29.28 -13.62
C VAL A 339 16.23 28.55 -14.82
N GLU A 340 17.35 29.05 -15.34
CA GLU A 340 18.11 28.39 -16.38
C GLU A 340 19.15 27.47 -15.73
N LEU A 341 19.15 26.22 -16.18
CA LEU A 341 20.10 25.18 -15.82
C LEU A 341 21.20 25.10 -16.88
N ALA A 342 22.27 24.37 -16.57
CA ALA A 342 23.32 24.03 -17.50
C ALA A 342 22.76 23.44 -18.80
N GLY A 343 23.23 23.99 -19.93
CA GLY A 343 22.80 23.62 -21.28
C GLY A 343 21.49 24.27 -21.74
N GLY A 344 21.05 25.37 -21.11
CA GLY A 344 19.86 26.13 -21.50
C GLY A 344 18.53 25.46 -21.13
N ARG A 345 18.58 24.39 -20.33
CA ARG A 345 17.40 23.70 -19.80
C ARG A 345 16.72 24.59 -18.77
N LYS A 346 15.42 24.43 -18.58
CA LYS A 346 14.66 25.22 -17.60
C LYS A 346 14.28 24.39 -16.38
N ALA A 347 14.19 25.04 -15.23
CA ALA A 347 13.51 24.51 -14.06
C ALA A 347 12.58 25.58 -13.48
N SER A 348 11.56 25.18 -12.74
CA SER A 348 10.80 26.10 -11.89
C SER A 348 11.21 25.92 -10.44
N VAL A 349 11.48 27.03 -9.76
CA VAL A 349 11.77 27.07 -8.33
C VAL A 349 10.65 27.82 -7.64
N GLU A 350 10.10 27.23 -6.59
CA GLU A 350 9.05 27.79 -5.76
C GLU A 350 9.50 27.78 -4.31
N THR A 351 9.39 28.90 -3.61
CA THR A 351 9.60 28.95 -2.16
C THR A 351 8.35 29.49 -1.49
N THR A 352 7.74 28.68 -0.64
CA THR A 352 6.55 29.03 0.13
C THR A 352 6.93 29.22 1.59
N THR A 353 6.52 30.35 2.16
CA THR A 353 6.58 30.60 3.61
C THR A 353 5.16 30.67 4.14
N LYS A 354 4.82 29.80 5.07
CA LYS A 354 3.52 29.79 5.75
C LYS A 354 3.54 30.70 6.98
N GLU A 355 2.36 31.05 7.48
CA GLU A 355 2.20 31.93 8.67
C GLU A 355 2.86 31.36 9.94
N ASP A 356 2.98 30.03 10.04
CA ASP A 356 3.63 29.30 11.12
C ASP A 356 5.16 29.26 11.02
N GLY A 357 5.74 29.96 10.03
CA GLY A 357 7.18 30.01 9.78
C GLY A 357 7.73 28.78 9.06
N VAL A 358 6.86 27.87 8.59
CA VAL A 358 7.29 26.75 7.74
C VAL A 358 7.70 27.28 6.38
N ILE A 359 8.95 27.00 6.02
CA ILE A 359 9.53 27.35 4.73
C ILE A 359 9.72 26.04 3.95
N THR A 360 9.20 26.01 2.74
CA THR A 360 9.38 24.91 1.79
C THR A 360 9.90 25.47 0.48
N SER A 361 11.03 24.96 0.01
CA SER A 361 11.57 25.27 -1.31
C SER A 361 11.50 24.03 -2.18
N ARG A 362 10.97 24.18 -3.40
CA ARG A 362 10.81 23.10 -4.39
C ARG A 362 11.41 23.53 -5.70
N LEU A 363 12.13 22.61 -6.34
CA LEU A 363 12.59 22.74 -7.72
C LEU A 363 11.97 21.62 -8.55
N TYR A 364 11.35 21.98 -9.67
CA TYR A 364 10.84 21.04 -10.66
C TYR A 364 11.60 21.20 -11.96
N ARG A 365 12.08 20.09 -12.53
CA ARG A 365 12.66 20.09 -13.88
C ARG A 365 12.23 18.86 -14.67
N ARG A 366 12.38 18.95 -15.98
CA ARG A 366 12.33 17.80 -16.89
C ARG A 366 13.76 17.39 -17.25
N ALA A 367 14.09 16.12 -17.10
CA ALA A 367 15.36 15.56 -17.55
C ALA A 367 15.34 15.31 -19.06
N ALA A 368 16.51 14.98 -19.64
CA ALA A 368 16.66 14.81 -21.09
C ALA A 368 15.87 13.62 -21.66
N ASP A 369 15.63 12.58 -20.85
CA ASP A 369 14.80 11.41 -21.19
C ASP A 369 13.29 11.69 -21.02
N GLY A 370 12.92 12.91 -20.62
CA GLY A 370 11.55 13.31 -20.38
C GLY A 370 11.02 13.01 -18.97
N SER A 371 11.79 12.33 -18.11
CA SER A 371 11.44 12.11 -16.70
C SER A 371 11.33 13.42 -15.93
N TRP A 372 10.49 13.45 -14.90
CA TRP A 372 10.28 14.64 -14.08
C TRP A 372 11.02 14.51 -12.76
N LEU A 373 11.86 15.49 -12.46
CA LEU A 373 12.59 15.54 -11.22
C LEU A 373 12.02 16.64 -10.33
N THR A 374 11.72 16.29 -9.09
CA THR A 374 11.38 17.23 -8.02
C THR A 374 12.41 17.13 -6.91
N VAL A 375 13.00 18.25 -6.53
CA VAL A 375 13.85 18.37 -5.34
C VAL A 375 13.16 19.33 -4.38
N GLU A 376 12.80 18.85 -3.21
CA GLU A 376 12.10 19.60 -2.17
C GLU A 376 12.92 19.63 -0.90
N THR A 377 12.91 20.76 -0.21
CA THR A 377 13.52 20.93 1.09
C THR A 377 12.63 21.78 1.99
N SER A 378 12.59 21.45 3.28
CA SER A 378 11.81 22.21 4.26
C SER A 378 12.57 22.37 5.58
N ASN A 379 12.30 23.46 6.29
CA ASN A 379 12.83 23.72 7.63
C ASN A 379 12.16 22.89 8.75
N VAL A 380 11.32 21.92 8.38
CA VAL A 380 10.67 20.97 9.28
C VAL A 380 11.20 19.57 9.03
N ALA A 381 11.59 18.86 10.09
CA ALA A 381 12.17 17.52 10.03
C ALA A 381 11.17 16.37 10.19
N ASP A 382 9.86 16.63 10.17
CA ASP A 382 8.86 15.56 10.33
C ASP A 382 7.70 15.78 9.37
N ILE A 383 7.29 14.72 8.67
CA ILE A 383 6.11 14.67 7.81
C ILE A 383 4.91 14.03 8.54
N GLY A 384 5.11 13.62 9.79
CA GLY A 384 4.08 13.09 10.67
C GLY A 384 3.03 14.13 11.07
N PRO A 385 1.95 13.71 11.74
CA PRO A 385 0.83 14.59 12.12
C PRO A 385 1.22 15.73 13.08
N ALA A 386 2.41 15.70 13.69
CA ALA A 386 2.98 16.77 14.51
C ALA A 386 3.93 17.71 13.73
N GLY A 387 4.22 17.41 12.46
CA GLY A 387 5.25 18.00 11.61
C GLY A 387 4.93 19.39 11.01
N ASN A 388 4.33 20.29 11.79
CA ASN A 388 4.00 21.64 11.31
C ASN A 388 4.82 22.75 11.99
N ARG A 389 5.81 22.41 12.81
CA ARG A 389 6.66 23.41 13.48
C ARG A 389 8.07 23.40 12.91
N PRO A 390 8.62 24.56 12.53
CA PRO A 390 10.03 24.67 12.14
C PRO A 390 10.96 24.06 13.19
N THR A 391 11.88 23.21 12.73
CA THR A 391 12.94 22.59 13.55
C THR A 391 14.32 23.18 13.26
N ARG A 392 14.38 24.14 12.33
CA ARG A 392 15.53 25.03 12.08
C ARG A 392 15.04 26.34 11.42
N PRO A 393 15.85 27.41 11.36
CA PRO A 393 15.40 28.70 10.84
C PRO A 393 15.07 28.74 9.33
N THR A 394 15.80 27.98 8.50
CA THR A 394 15.66 27.97 7.03
C THR A 394 15.61 26.53 6.49
N PRO A 395 15.35 26.24 5.21
CA PRO A 395 15.49 24.86 4.69
C PRO A 395 16.96 24.41 4.60
N PRO A 396 17.30 23.13 4.87
CA PRO A 396 18.69 22.63 4.94
C PRO A 396 19.45 22.71 3.63
N LEU A 397 18.74 22.77 2.51
CA LEU A 397 19.32 22.98 1.19
C LEU A 397 19.01 24.40 0.71
N SER A 398 20.02 25.09 0.22
CA SER A 398 19.83 26.36 -0.49
C SER A 398 19.27 26.10 -1.90
N GLU A 399 18.81 27.16 -2.58
CA GLU A 399 18.42 27.02 -3.98
C GLU A 399 19.57 26.53 -4.87
N ALA A 400 20.80 26.98 -4.62
CA ALA A 400 21.97 26.51 -5.36
C ALA A 400 22.19 25.00 -5.16
N ASP A 401 21.90 24.48 -3.96
CA ASP A 401 21.97 23.04 -3.69
C ASP A 401 20.84 22.29 -4.39
N LEU A 402 19.61 22.84 -4.45
CA LEU A 402 18.51 22.26 -5.23
C LEU A 402 18.87 22.17 -6.71
N ILE A 403 19.45 23.24 -7.28
CA ILE A 403 19.93 23.27 -8.67
C ILE A 403 21.02 22.23 -8.87
N ARG A 404 22.03 22.16 -7.98
CA ARG A 404 23.13 21.18 -8.06
C ARG A 404 22.61 19.74 -8.03
N ILE A 405 21.71 19.41 -7.09
CA ILE A 405 21.09 18.08 -7.00
C ILE A 405 20.27 17.81 -8.26
N ALA A 406 19.52 18.82 -8.72
CA ALA A 406 18.74 18.69 -9.93
C ALA A 406 19.66 18.33 -11.09
N GLU A 407 20.78 19.03 -11.27
CA GLU A 407 21.72 18.85 -12.37
C GLU A 407 22.54 17.55 -12.39
N LEU A 408 22.45 16.72 -11.35
CA LEU A 408 23.21 15.47 -11.31
C LEU A 408 22.97 14.60 -12.55
N PRO A 409 24.04 14.11 -13.20
CA PRO A 409 23.92 13.14 -14.28
C PRO A 409 23.38 11.83 -13.70
N GLY A 410 22.51 11.14 -14.46
CA GLY A 410 21.93 9.86 -14.00
C GLY A 410 20.67 10.00 -13.15
N LEU A 411 20.30 11.20 -12.68
CA LEU A 411 19.08 11.42 -11.91
C LEU A 411 17.85 11.58 -12.83
N HIS A 412 17.45 10.47 -13.43
CA HIS A 412 16.33 10.32 -14.37
C HIS A 412 15.73 8.91 -14.29
N TRP A 413 14.62 8.64 -15.00
CA TRP A 413 13.88 7.37 -14.86
C TRP A 413 14.74 6.15 -15.22
#